data_AF-A0A6N7PYJ7-F1
#
_entry.id   AF-A0A6N7PYJ7-F1
#
_cell.length_a   1.000
_cell.length_b   1.000
_cell.length_c   1.000
_cell.angle_alpha   90.00
_cell.angle_beta   90.00
_cell.angle_gamma   90.00
#
_symmetry.space_group_name_H-M   'P 1'
#
loop_
_entity.id
_entity.type
_entity.pdbx_description
1 polymer ?
#
loop_
_entity_poly.entity_id
_entity_poly.type
_entity_poly.pdbx_seq_one_letter_code
_entity_poly.pdbx_strand_id
1 'polypeptide(L)' 'MPSPLPRRLFLVGAALLALAAGCNLKTRGPALAAATPAPSFLLPAHTGEAVSLADLTQKGPAVVVFYRGHW' A
#
# COMPACT_ATOMS: atom_id res chain seq x y z
N MET A 1 -34.85 -25.41 35.88
CA MET A 1 -35.35 -24.68 34.69
C MET A 1 -34.31 -23.65 34.28
N PRO A 2 -33.66 -23.77 33.11
CA PRO A 2 -32.74 -22.75 32.64
C PRO A 2 -33.52 -21.58 32.02
N SER A 3 -33.25 -20.36 32.48
CA SER A 3 -33.85 -19.12 31.98
C SER A 3 -33.39 -18.80 30.55
N PRO A 4 -34.27 -18.34 29.64
CA PRO A 4 -33.83 -17.87 28.32
C PRO A 4 -33.20 -16.49 28.42
N LEU A 5 -31.97 -16.36 27.92
CA LEU A 5 -31.25 -15.09 27.84
C LEU A 5 -31.96 -14.11 26.89
N PRO A 6 -32.01 -12.80 27.21
CA PRO A 6 -32.78 -11.83 26.43
C PRO A 6 -32.14 -11.54 25.06
N ARG A 7 -32.92 -11.81 24.00
CA ARG A 7 -32.68 -11.60 22.55
C ARG A 7 -32.12 -10.23 22.14
N ARG A 8 -32.13 -9.24 23.04
CA ARG A 8 -31.60 -7.88 22.81
C ARG A 8 -30.08 -7.80 22.87
N LEU A 9 -29.41 -8.76 23.53
CA LEU A 9 -27.96 -8.76 23.67
C LEU A 9 -27.23 -9.20 22.39
N PHE A 10 -27.91 -9.88 21.47
CA PHE A 10 -27.31 -10.38 20.23
C PHE A 10 -27.13 -9.33 19.11
N LEU A 11 -27.98 -8.28 19.06
CA LEU A 11 -27.96 -7.28 17.98
C LEU A 11 -26.88 -6.20 18.16
N VAL A 12 -26.49 -5.90 19.40
CA VAL A 12 -25.43 -4.92 19.69
C VAL A 12 -24.04 -5.48 19.37
N GLY A 13 -23.84 -6.79 19.56
CA GLY A 13 -22.57 -7.46 19.25
C GLY A 13 -22.23 -7.45 17.75
N ALA A 14 -23.23 -7.53 16.87
CA ALA A 14 -23.02 -7.57 15.42
C ALA A 14 -22.63 -6.21 14.81
N ALA A 15 -23.13 -5.09 15.36
CA ALA A 15 -22.84 -3.76 14.85
C ALA A 15 -21.41 -3.28 15.17
N LEU A 16 -20.86 -3.71 16.31
CA LEU A 16 -19.48 -3.40 16.72
C LEU A 16 -18.42 -4.12 15.87
N LEU A 17 -18.76 -5.25 15.23
CA LEU A 17 -17.83 -5.99 14.37
C LEU A 17 -17.65 -5.34 12.97
N ALA A 18 -18.61 -4.50 12.53
CA ALA A 18 -18.63 -3.95 11.17
C ALA A 18 -17.81 -2.66 11.00
N LEU A 19 -17.53 -1.90 12.06
CA LEU A 19 -16.81 -0.62 11.97
C LEU A 19 -15.28 -0.76 11.80
N ALA A 20 -14.70 -1.95 12.02
CA ALA A 20 -13.25 -2.15 11.96
C ALA A 20 -12.71 -2.38 10.53
N ALA A 21 -13.57 -2.48 9.51
CA ALA A 21 -13.15 -2.80 8.14
C ALA A 21 -12.66 -1.59 7.30
N GLY A 22 -12.57 -0.42 7.90
CA GLY A 22 -12.32 0.85 7.22
C GLY A 22 -10.86 1.28 7.17
N CYS A 23 -9.93 0.46 6.66
CA CYS A 23 -8.61 0.91 6.19
C CYS A 23 -7.90 -0.17 5.37
N ASN A 24 -8.52 -0.62 4.27
CA ASN A 24 -7.83 -1.45 3.28
C ASN A 24 -7.25 -0.55 2.19
N LEU A 25 -6.06 0.01 2.41
CA LEU A 25 -5.31 0.68 1.34
C LEU A 25 -4.89 -0.40 0.32
N LYS A 26 -5.73 -0.61 -0.70
CA LYS A 26 -5.45 -1.52 -1.81
C LYS A 26 -4.22 -1.02 -2.55
N THR A 27 -3.09 -1.71 -2.38
CA THR A 27 -1.94 -1.56 -3.27
C THR A 27 -2.27 -2.22 -4.61
N ARG A 28 -1.82 -1.64 -5.72
CA ARG A 28 -1.89 -2.32 -7.03
C ARG A 28 -0.69 -3.28 -7.12
N GLY A 29 -0.83 -4.46 -6.50
CA GLY A 29 0.12 -5.56 -6.64
C GLY A 29 1.03 -5.82 -5.41
N PRO A 30 1.75 -6.95 -5.42
CA PRO A 30 2.66 -7.33 -4.35
C PRO A 30 3.92 -6.45 -4.34
N ALA A 31 4.54 -6.33 -3.17
CA ALA A 31 5.87 -5.73 -3.06
C ALA A 31 6.93 -6.62 -3.77
N LEU A 32 7.97 -5.99 -4.29
CA LEU A 32 9.11 -6.71 -4.86
C LEU A 32 9.91 -7.39 -3.74
N ALA A 33 10.34 -8.63 -3.97
CA ALA A 33 11.22 -9.33 -3.05
C ALA A 33 12.64 -8.74 -3.09
N ALA A 34 13.33 -8.72 -1.95
CA ALA A 34 14.74 -8.32 -1.90
C ALA A 34 15.60 -9.16 -2.84
N ALA A 35 16.69 -8.57 -3.35
CA ALA A 35 17.61 -9.18 -4.33
C ALA A 35 16.98 -9.51 -5.71
N THR A 36 15.71 -9.16 -5.95
CA THR A 36 15.13 -9.21 -7.30
C THR A 36 15.62 -8.00 -8.10
N PRO A 37 15.95 -8.14 -9.39
CA PRO A 37 16.26 -7.00 -10.26
C PRO A 37 15.16 -5.93 -10.19
N ALA A 38 15.55 -4.68 -10.00
CA ALA A 38 14.62 -3.57 -10.00
C ALA A 38 13.98 -3.41 -11.39
N PRO A 39 12.65 -3.20 -11.50
CA PRO A 39 12.00 -2.93 -12.78
C PRO A 39 12.60 -1.71 -13.46
N SER A 40 12.72 -1.77 -14.79
CA SER A 40 13.08 -0.60 -15.57
C SER A 40 11.99 0.48 -15.46
N PHE A 41 12.42 1.73 -15.48
CA PHE A 41 11.53 2.88 -15.61
C PHE A 41 12.15 3.91 -16.54
N LEU A 42 11.28 4.74 -17.11
CA LEU A 42 11.60 5.98 -17.81
C LEU A 42 10.61 7.03 -17.30
N LEU A 43 11.10 8.01 -16.54
CA LEU A 43 10.27 9.00 -15.87
C LEU A 43 10.78 10.42 -16.17
N PRO A 44 9.88 11.41 -16.24
CA PRO A 44 10.32 12.80 -16.38
C PRO A 44 11.00 13.27 -15.10
N ALA A 45 12.15 13.92 -15.25
CA ALA A 45 12.78 14.71 -14.20
C ALA A 45 12.02 16.04 -14.00
N HIS A 46 12.37 16.76 -12.93
CA HIS A 46 11.83 18.10 -12.66
C HIS A 46 12.18 19.12 -13.77
N THR A 47 13.20 18.84 -14.59
CA THR A 47 13.58 19.64 -15.76
C THR A 47 12.78 19.31 -17.02
N GLY A 48 11.93 18.27 -16.98
CA GLY A 48 11.20 17.74 -18.14
C GLY A 48 11.99 16.73 -18.98
N GLU A 49 13.29 16.54 -18.72
CA GLU A 49 14.09 15.50 -19.39
C GLU A 49 13.68 14.09 -18.91
N ALA A 50 13.74 13.11 -19.80
CA ALA A 50 13.47 11.72 -19.44
C ALA A 50 14.69 11.08 -18.75
N VAL A 51 14.47 10.41 -17.62
CA VAL A 51 15.50 9.70 -16.86
C VAL A 51 15.14 8.23 -16.75
N SER A 52 16.09 7.35 -17.10
CA SER A 52 15.94 5.91 -16.96
C SER A 52 16.75 5.33 -15.80
N LEU A 53 16.32 4.17 -15.28
CA LEU A 53 17.11 3.42 -14.29
C LEU A 53 18.48 3.01 -14.84
N ALA A 54 18.57 2.72 -16.15
CA ALA A 54 19.83 2.32 -16.78
C ALA A 54 20.85 3.46 -16.77
N ASP A 55 20.42 4.69 -17.09
CA ASP A 55 21.31 5.87 -17.10
C ASP A 55 21.78 6.24 -15.69
N LEU A 56 20.91 6.05 -14.69
CA LEU A 56 21.25 6.28 -13.29
C LEU A 56 22.28 5.27 -12.79
N THR A 57 22.10 3.99 -13.10
CA THR A 57 22.97 2.92 -12.59
C THR A 57 24.35 2.88 -13.26
N GLN A 58 24.50 3.45 -14.45
CA GLN A 58 25.81 3.71 -15.07
C GLN A 58 26.70 4.63 -14.22
N LYS A 59 26.10 5.49 -13.39
CA LYS A 59 26.82 6.44 -12.52
C LYS A 59 27.12 5.85 -11.13
N GLY A 60 26.60 4.66 -10.83
CA GLY A 60 26.70 3.99 -9.52
C GLY A 60 25.35 3.50 -8.99
N PRO A 61 25.29 2.96 -7.76
CA PRO A 61 24.04 2.48 -7.18
C PRO A 61 22.98 3.58 -7.08
N ALA A 62 21.74 3.28 -7.44
CA ALA A 62 20.60 4.19 -7.35
C ALA A 62 19.72 3.87 -6.14
N VAL A 63 19.31 4.92 -5.40
CA VAL A 63 18.29 4.81 -4.34
C VAL A 63 16.98 5.40 -4.88
N VAL A 64 15.91 4.61 -4.89
CA VAL A 64 14.59 5.03 -5.37
C VAL A 64 13.69 5.31 -4.17
N VAL A 65 13.17 6.53 -4.07
CA VAL A 65 12.26 6.95 -3.01
C VAL A 65 10.86 7.17 -3.59
N PHE A 66 9.90 6.37 -3.14
CA PHE A 66 8.49 6.56 -3.47
C PHE A 66 7.85 7.51 -2.45
N TYR A 67 7.27 8.61 -2.92
CA TYR A 67 6.57 9.58 -2.07
C TYR A 67 5.14 9.80 -2.60
N ARG A 68 4.20 10.12 -1.71
CA ARG A 68 2.79 10.35 -2.05
C ARG A 68 2.47 11.85 -1.99
N GLY A 69 2.53 12.51 -3.14
CA GLY A 69 2.11 13.91 -3.32
C GLY A 69 3.28 14.90 -3.42
N HIS A 70 3.09 15.95 -4.21
CA HIS A 70 3.96 17.13 -4.22
C HIS A 70 3.30 18.21 -3.35
N TRP A 71 4.10 18.99 -2.64
CA TRP A 71 3.65 20.16 -1.89
C TRP A 71 3.58 21.38 -2.80
#